data_AF-A0A7C5VDF4-F1
#
_entry.id   AF-A0A7C5VDF4-F1
#
_cell.length_a   1.000
_cell.length_b   1.000
_cell.length_c   1.000
_cell.angle_alpha   90.00
_cell.angle_beta   90.00
_cell.angle_gamma   90.00
#
_symmetry.space_group_name_H-M   'P 1'
#
loop_
_entity.id
_entity.type
_entity.pdbx_description
1 polymer ?
#
loop_
_entity_poly.entity_id
_entity_poly.type
_entity_poly.pdbx_seq_one_letter_code
_entity_poly.pdbx_strand_id
1 'polypeptide(L)'
;MVLDVLKPHQPSVVEFALELTRVRGVERVDSSVVEVDAETETIKVTVEGRDLDLEEISQAIRDLGGVVHSVDAVVAEVRRAERK
;
A
#
# COMPACT_ATOMS: atom_id res chain seq x y z
N MET A 1 3.10 -6.36 -2.94
CA MET A 1 1.77 -6.82 -2.44
C MET A 1 0.70 -5.85 -2.92
N VAL A 2 -0.53 -6.32 -3.09
CA VAL A 2 -1.69 -5.52 -3.49
C VAL A 2 -2.68 -5.54 -2.35
N LEU A 3 -3.12 -4.36 -1.92
CA LEU A 3 -3.98 -4.12 -0.78
C LEU A 3 -5.26 -3.44 -1.23
N ASP A 4 -6.38 -3.90 -0.70
CA ASP A 4 -7.65 -3.19 -0.76
C ASP A 4 -7.79 -2.32 0.49
N VAL A 5 -7.91 -1.01 0.29
CA VAL A 5 -7.89 -0.02 1.36
C VAL A 5 -9.10 0.88 1.25
N LEU A 6 -9.88 0.94 2.33
CA LEU A 6 -10.94 1.93 2.50
C LEU A 6 -10.36 3.14 3.23
N LYS A 7 -10.48 4.33 2.66
CA LYS A 7 -10.05 5.58 3.30
C LYS A 7 -11.13 6.65 3.23
N PRO A 8 -11.13 7.65 4.11
CA PRO A 8 -11.88 8.89 3.91
C PRO A 8 -11.38 9.65 2.67
N HIS A 9 -12.15 10.64 2.19
CA HIS A 9 -11.72 11.50 1.07
C HIS A 9 -10.42 12.28 1.35
N GLN A 10 -10.11 12.55 2.62
CA GLN A 10 -8.88 13.21 3.04
C GLN A 10 -8.08 12.31 3.98
N PRO A 11 -6.77 12.09 3.72
CA PRO A 11 -5.93 12.73 2.72
C PRO A 11 -6.21 12.26 1.28
N SER A 12 -5.75 13.05 0.30
CA SER A 12 -5.90 12.71 -1.12
C SER A 12 -5.13 11.43 -1.46
N VAL A 13 -5.53 10.74 -2.53
CA VAL A 13 -4.84 9.52 -3.00
C VAL A 13 -3.36 9.78 -3.30
N VAL A 14 -3.04 10.98 -3.78
CA VAL A 14 -1.66 11.39 -4.07
C VAL A 14 -0.83 11.48 -2.80
N GLU A 15 -1.34 12.17 -1.77
CA GLU A 15 -0.66 12.25 -0.47
C GLU A 15 -0.54 10.89 0.19
N PHE A 16 -1.59 10.07 0.10
CA PHE A 16 -1.60 8.71 0.63
C PHE A 16 -0.48 7.87 0.00
N ALA A 17 -0.36 7.89 -1.34
CA ALA A 17 0.71 7.18 -2.04
C ALA A 17 2.10 7.71 -1.67
N LEU A 18 2.27 9.04 -1.57
CA LEU A 18 3.54 9.66 -1.19
C LEU A 18 3.98 9.27 0.22
N GLU A 19 3.09 9.28 1.20
CA GLU A 19 3.44 8.91 2.57
C GLU A 19 3.80 7.42 2.68
N LEU A 20 3.13 6.54 1.93
CA LEU A 20 3.49 5.12 1.88
C LEU A 20 4.88 4.85 1.30
N THR A 21 5.40 5.72 0.43
CA THR A 21 6.80 5.58 -0.06
C THR A 21 7.84 5.80 1.02
N ARG A 22 7.47 6.39 2.17
CA ARG A 22 8.40 6.63 3.30
C ARG A 22 8.58 5.43 4.21
N VAL A 23 7.72 4.41 4.08
CA VAL A 23 7.81 3.16 4.85
C VAL A 23 9.08 2.41 4.43
N ARG A 24 9.75 1.78 5.39
CA ARG A 24 11.03 1.11 5.11
C ARG A 24 10.83 -0.04 4.13
N GLY A 25 11.77 -0.16 3.19
CA GLY A 25 11.77 -1.22 2.19
C GLY A 25 10.86 -0.95 0.99
N VAL A 26 9.97 0.05 1.03
CA VAL A 26 9.13 0.42 -0.10
C VAL A 26 9.97 1.13 -1.17
N GLU A 27 9.94 0.60 -2.39
CA GLU A 27 10.64 1.17 -3.56
C GLU A 27 9.64 1.83 -4.53
N ARG A 28 8.41 1.32 -4.61
CA ARG A 28 7.35 1.84 -5.48
C ARG A 28 5.98 1.65 -4.85
N VAL A 29 5.15 2.69 -4.95
CA VAL A 29 3.73 2.65 -4.61
C VAL A 29 2.93 3.00 -5.86
N ASP A 30 1.93 2.20 -6.14
CA ASP A 30 0.94 2.43 -7.19
C ASP A 30 -0.43 2.42 -6.54
N SER A 31 -1.23 3.45 -6.80
CA SER A 31 -2.55 3.62 -6.18
C SER A 31 -3.58 3.96 -7.25
N SER A 32 -4.71 3.26 -7.22
CA SER A 32 -5.85 3.52 -8.10
C SER A 32 -7.14 3.60 -7.29
N VAL A 33 -8.01 4.53 -7.66
CA VAL A 33 -9.36 4.62 -7.07
C VAL A 33 -10.23 3.57 -7.74
N VAL A 34 -10.82 2.69 -6.93
CA VAL A 34 -11.75 1.66 -7.40
C VAL A 34 -13.17 2.18 -7.35
N GLU A 35 -13.54 2.78 -6.22
CA GLU A 35 -14.89 3.27 -5.96
C GLU A 35 -14.86 4.52 -5.07
N VAL A 36 -15.82 5.40 -5.28
CA VAL A 36 -16.00 6.65 -4.52
C VAL A 36 -17.43 6.66 -3.98
N ASP A 37 -17.55 6.57 -2.67
CA ASP A 37 -18.81 6.69 -1.94
C ASP A 37 -19.01 8.12 -1.41
N ALA A 38 -20.11 8.34 -0.69
CA ALA A 38 -20.46 9.66 -0.16
C ALA A 38 -19.50 10.18 0.92
N GLU A 39 -18.88 9.28 1.70
CA GLU A 39 -18.00 9.63 2.82
C GLU A 39 -16.64 8.89 2.76
N THR A 40 -16.50 7.91 1.88
CA THR A 40 -15.34 7.00 1.80
C THR A 40 -14.93 6.75 0.36
N GLU A 41 -13.68 6.34 0.18
CA GLU A 41 -13.11 5.93 -1.10
C GLU A 41 -12.45 4.57 -0.92
N THR A 42 -12.77 3.65 -1.82
CA THR A 42 -12.08 2.37 -1.91
C THR A 42 -10.95 2.52 -2.91
N ILE A 43 -9.73 2.32 -2.46
CA ILE A 43 -8.52 2.42 -3.27
C ILE A 43 -7.76 1.11 -3.29
N LYS A 44 -7.23 0.76 -4.45
CA LYS A 44 -6.30 -0.35 -4.61
C LYS A 44 -4.89 0.17 -4.56
N VAL A 45 -4.11 -0.34 -3.61
CA VAL A 45 -2.73 0.08 -3.37
C VAL A 45 -1.80 -1.09 -3.62
N THR A 46 -0.90 -0.95 -4.59
CA THR A 46 0.18 -1.90 -4.83
C THR A 46 1.48 -1.33 -4.27
N VAL A 47 2.07 -2.07 -3.34
CA VAL A 47 3.36 -1.75 -2.72
C VAL A 47 4.41 -2.74 -3.20
N GLU A 48 5.47 -2.22 -3.80
CA GLU A 48 6.61 -2.98 -4.28
C GLU A 48 7.88 -2.52 -3.57
N GLY A 49 8.77 -3.46 -3.29
CA GLY A 49 9.99 -3.19 -2.56
C GLY A 49 10.61 -4.46 -2.00
N ARG A 50 11.50 -4.29 -1.02
CA ARG A 50 12.27 -5.38 -0.43
C ARG A 50 12.08 -5.39 1.08
N ASP A 51 12.05 -6.60 1.63
CA ASP A 51 11.88 -6.80 3.08
C ASP A 51 10.66 -6.04 3.63
N LEU A 52 9.57 -6.08 2.86
CA LEU A 52 8.34 -5.35 3.17
C LEU A 52 7.68 -5.95 4.41
N ASP A 53 7.50 -5.13 5.43
CA ASP A 53 6.75 -5.49 6.63
C ASP A 53 5.28 -5.07 6.46
N LEU A 54 4.38 -6.06 6.42
CA LEU A 54 2.94 -5.83 6.28
C LEU A 54 2.38 -5.04 7.48
N GLU A 55 2.91 -5.24 8.68
CA GLU A 55 2.44 -4.57 9.88
C GLU A 55 2.84 -3.10 9.86
N GLU A 56 4.07 -2.78 9.44
CA GLU A 56 4.54 -1.39 9.26
C GLU A 56 3.72 -0.66 8.19
N ILE A 57 3.47 -1.31 7.04
CA ILE A 57 2.62 -0.75 5.97
C ILE A 57 1.18 -0.55 6.45
N SER A 58 0.60 -1.54 7.13
CA SER A 58 -0.77 -1.47 7.64
C SER A 58 -0.92 -0.37 8.68
N GLN A 59 0.11 -0.15 9.51
CA GLN A 59 0.12 0.93 10.49
C GLN A 59 0.20 2.29 9.79
N ALA A 60 1.08 2.46 8.80
CA ALA A 60 1.14 3.70 8.02
C ALA A 60 -0.20 4.03 7.33
N ILE A 61 -0.89 3.02 6.78
CA ILE A 61 -2.23 3.16 6.21
C ILE A 61 -3.24 3.65 7.26
N ARG A 62 -3.20 3.09 8.47
CA ARG A 62 -4.06 3.49 9.59
C ARG A 62 -3.79 4.89 10.09
N ASP A 63 -2.52 5.30 10.13
CA ASP A 63 -2.12 6.65 10.55
C ASP A 63 -2.63 7.72 9.57
N LEU A 64 -2.81 7.35 8.29
CA LEU A 64 -3.43 8.17 7.26
C LEU A 64 -4.98 8.12 7.27
N GLY A 65 -5.58 7.42 8.24
CA GLY A 65 -7.03 7.27 8.38
C GLY A 65 -7.64 6.18 7.49
N GLY A 66 -6.82 5.39 6.79
CA GLY A 66 -7.26 4.26 5.98
C GLY A 66 -7.32 2.94 6.76
N VAL A 67 -8.06 1.98 6.24
CA VAL A 67 -8.16 0.62 6.78
C VAL A 67 -7.93 -0.38 5.66
N VAL A 68 -7.00 -1.31 5.87
CA VAL A 68 -6.81 -2.45 4.97
C VAL A 68 -7.99 -3.41 5.17
N HIS A 69 -8.80 -3.59 4.14
CA HIS A 69 -9.88 -4.58 4.11
C HIS A 69 -9.34 -5.98 3.83
N SER A 70 -8.51 -6.11 2.80
CA SER A 70 -7.91 -7.38 2.39
C SER A 70 -6.55 -7.19 1.71
N VAL A 71 -5.77 -8.27 1.72
CA VAL A 71 -4.60 -8.41 0.86
C VAL A 71 -5.03 -9.18 -0.38
N ASP A 72 -5.16 -8.48 -1.49
CA ASP A 72 -5.69 -9.05 -2.74
C ASP A 72 -4.67 -9.94 -3.45
N ALA A 73 -3.39 -9.58 -3.39
CA ALA A 73 -2.33 -10.35 -4.02
C ALA A 73 -0.98 -10.17 -3.31
N VAL A 74 -0.17 -11.22 -3.32
CA VAL A 74 1.18 -11.21 -2.78
C VAL A 74 2.14 -11.79 -3.81
N VAL A 75 3.27 -11.13 -3.98
CA VAL A 75 4.40 -11.63 -4.76
C VAL A 75 5.57 -11.76 -3.79
N ALA A 76 6.19 -12.93 -3.77
CA ALA A 76 7.36 -13.23 -2.97
C ALA A 76 8.43 -13.84 -3.88
N GLU A 77 9.62 -13.27 -3.88
CA GLU A 77 10.71 -13.68 -4.74
C GLU A 77 11.95 -14.03 -3.93
N VAL A 78 12.59 -15.15 -4.26
CA VAL A 78 13.87 -15.53 -3.66
C VAL A 78 14.98 -15.10 -4.61
N ARG A 79 15.75 -14.09 -4.21
CA ARG A 79 16.95 -13.71 -4.95
C ARG A 79 18.07 -14.69 -4.63
N ARG A 80 18.37 -15.60 -5.56
CA ARG A 80 19.60 -16.38 -5.52
C ARG A 80 20.72 -15.54 -6.13
N ALA A 81 21.74 -15.22 -5.34
CA ALA A 81 22.94 -14.62 -5.87
C ALA A 81 23.57 -15.62 -6.86
N GLU A 82 23.70 -15.23 -8.12
CA GLU A 82 24.48 -16.00 -9.09
C GLU A 82 25.93 -16.01 -8.60
N ARG A 83 26.44 -17.19 -8.28
CA ARG A 83 27.87 -17.36 -8.03
C ARG A 83 28.56 -17.24 -9.38
N LYS A 84 29.32 -16.16 -9.56
CA LYS A 84 30.22 -15.98 -10.69
C LYS A 84 31.45 -16.87 -10.54
#